data_AF-A0A920GR03-F1
#
_entry.id   AF-A0A920GR03-F1
#
_cell.length_a   1.000
_cell.length_b   1.000
_cell.length_c   1.000
_cell.angle_alpha   90.00
_cell.angle_beta   90.00
_cell.angle_gamma   90.00
#
_symmetry.space_group_name_H-M   'P 1'
#
loop_
_entity.id
_entity.type
_entity.pdbx_description
1 polymer ?
#
loop_
_entity_poly.entity_id
_entity_poly.type
_entity_poly.pdbx_seq_one_letter_code
_entity_poly.pdbx_strand_id
1 'polypeptide(L)'
;MGSGEFSVTSFEDYAAKLKKNYVVLDPSERAEIILQEMKNQAFAQGLELINDPSLLNEVVGLIEWPVVLLGKLKDEFLALPAEVLQTSMREHQKFFSIRNPKDNKVVQFATVANRETPDGGSTILTGNQKVLSARLSDAKFFWDNDLRTIKTDGLDIWLEKLKKVTFHNKLGSQFERVERIINLSEIIAKKIGCDPKLAKDAAYISKADLSSEMVYEFPELQGIMGTYYAKKAGYAASVSETCKDHYAPLGPSDEVPGSPISTVVALADKIDTLTNFWAIEEKPTGSKDPFALRRSALGMIRIIIENDIRISLSEILALGNKKRI
;
A
#
# COMPACT_ATOMS: atom_id res chain seq x y z
N MET A 1 3.14 6.85 -38.25
CA MET A 1 2.44 7.81 -37.36
C MET A 1 2.99 9.19 -37.67
N GLY A 2 2.11 10.21 -37.70
CA GLY A 2 2.34 11.59 -38.16
C GLY A 2 2.73 11.72 -39.65
N SER A 3 2.10 12.62 -40.40
CA SER A 3 2.50 12.94 -41.79
C SER A 3 3.67 13.93 -41.88
N GLY A 4 4.32 14.27 -40.76
CA GLY A 4 5.34 15.30 -40.67
C GLY A 4 4.77 16.66 -40.23
N GLU A 5 5.46 17.73 -40.57
CA GLU A 5 5.04 19.11 -40.26
C GLU A 5 3.76 19.51 -41.02
N PHE A 6 2.90 20.30 -40.38
CA PHE A 6 1.68 20.83 -41.00
C PHE A 6 1.40 22.25 -40.52
N SER A 7 0.86 23.09 -41.40
CA SER A 7 0.42 24.44 -41.04
C SER A 7 -0.94 24.40 -40.35
N VAL A 8 -1.21 25.38 -39.49
CA VAL A 8 -2.49 25.54 -38.79
C VAL A 8 -3.00 26.97 -38.93
N THR A 9 -4.32 27.11 -38.95
CA THR A 9 -5.00 28.40 -39.18
C THR A 9 -5.82 28.87 -37.98
N SER A 10 -6.16 27.97 -37.05
CA SER A 10 -6.80 28.25 -35.78
C SER A 10 -6.51 27.15 -34.75
N PHE A 11 -6.96 27.30 -33.52
CA PHE A 11 -6.86 26.26 -32.49
C PHE A 11 -7.69 25.02 -32.84
N GLU A 12 -8.90 25.21 -33.38
CA GLU A 12 -9.78 24.12 -33.82
C GLU A 12 -9.14 23.33 -34.97
N ASP A 13 -8.51 24.02 -35.93
CA ASP A 13 -7.76 23.41 -37.03
C ASP A 13 -6.54 22.63 -36.49
N TYR A 14 -5.82 23.18 -35.51
CA TYR A 14 -4.72 22.49 -34.84
C TYR A 14 -5.17 21.20 -34.14
N ALA A 15 -6.21 21.26 -33.31
CA ALA A 15 -6.74 20.09 -32.61
C ALA A 15 -7.24 19.01 -33.58
N ALA A 16 -7.95 19.41 -34.64
CA ALA A 16 -8.43 18.47 -35.66
C ALA A 16 -7.28 17.84 -36.46
N LYS A 17 -6.25 18.61 -36.83
CA LYS A 17 -5.07 18.09 -37.55
C LYS A 17 -4.21 17.19 -36.67
N LEU A 18 -4.05 17.50 -35.38
CA LEU A 18 -3.43 16.60 -34.40
C LEU A 18 -4.18 15.27 -34.32
N LYS A 19 -5.51 15.30 -34.18
CA LYS A 19 -6.32 14.08 -34.12
C LYS A 19 -6.21 13.23 -35.38
N LYS A 20 -6.18 13.85 -36.57
CA LYS A 20 -5.90 13.16 -37.85
C LYS A 20 -4.48 12.57 -37.92
N ASN A 21 -3.55 13.12 -37.15
CA ASN A 21 -2.17 12.68 -37.04
C ASN A 21 -1.91 11.80 -35.81
N TYR A 22 -2.96 11.20 -35.24
CA TYR A 22 -2.87 10.29 -34.09
C TYR A 22 -2.39 11.01 -32.82
N VAL A 23 -2.94 12.18 -32.52
CA VAL A 23 -2.71 12.90 -31.26
C VAL A 23 -4.04 13.44 -30.74
N VAL A 24 -4.50 12.91 -29.62
CA VAL A 24 -5.62 13.49 -28.86
C VAL A 24 -5.04 14.57 -27.97
N LEU A 25 -5.33 15.84 -28.24
CA LEU A 25 -4.70 16.97 -27.56
C LEU A 25 -5.15 17.12 -26.09
N ASP A 26 -6.44 17.00 -25.81
CA ASP A 26 -7.01 17.23 -24.47
C ASP A 26 -6.74 16.01 -23.55
N PRO A 27 -6.02 16.20 -22.42
CA PRO A 27 -5.82 15.14 -21.43
C PRO A 27 -7.12 14.54 -20.89
N SER A 28 -8.18 15.35 -20.76
CA SER A 28 -9.48 14.92 -20.25
C SER A 28 -10.16 13.97 -21.24
N GLU A 29 -10.09 14.28 -22.54
CA GLU A 29 -10.57 13.40 -23.62
C GLU A 29 -9.78 12.08 -23.62
N ARG A 30 -8.45 12.14 -23.47
CA ARG A 30 -7.62 10.92 -23.37
C ARG A 30 -8.01 10.06 -22.16
N ALA A 31 -8.20 10.68 -21.00
CA ALA A 31 -8.60 9.98 -19.78
C ALA A 31 -9.94 9.26 -19.96
N GLU A 32 -10.92 9.93 -20.58
CA GLU A 32 -12.23 9.36 -20.85
C GLU A 32 -12.15 8.19 -21.83
N ILE A 33 -11.42 8.33 -22.95
CA ILE A 33 -11.21 7.25 -23.92
C ILE A 33 -10.60 6.02 -23.24
N ILE A 34 -9.50 6.21 -22.50
CA ILE A 34 -8.80 5.11 -21.81
C ILE A 34 -9.73 4.42 -20.82
N LEU A 35 -10.42 5.19 -19.98
CA LEU A 35 -11.27 4.65 -18.92
C LEU A 35 -12.49 3.91 -19.48
N GLN A 36 -13.17 4.49 -20.46
CA GLN A 36 -14.34 3.87 -21.09
C GLN A 36 -13.96 2.58 -21.81
N GLU A 37 -12.87 2.59 -22.58
CA GLU A 37 -12.43 1.41 -23.32
C GLU A 37 -12.03 0.27 -22.37
N MET A 38 -11.27 0.56 -21.31
CA MET A 38 -10.94 -0.45 -20.29
C MET A 38 -12.19 -1.02 -19.61
N LYS A 39 -13.15 -0.17 -19.23
CA LYS A 39 -14.40 -0.61 -18.61
C LYS A 39 -15.24 -1.48 -19.55
N ASN A 40 -15.37 -1.07 -20.81
CA ASN A 40 -16.15 -1.78 -21.81
C ASN A 40 -15.55 -3.16 -22.11
N GLN A 41 -14.22 -3.24 -22.33
CA GLN A 41 -13.56 -4.51 -22.60
C GLN A 41 -13.58 -5.46 -21.39
N ALA A 42 -13.45 -4.94 -20.17
CA ALA A 42 -13.59 -5.74 -18.95
C ALA A 42 -15.03 -6.24 -18.77
N PHE A 43 -16.02 -5.36 -18.92
CA PHE A 43 -17.44 -5.69 -18.78
C PHE A 43 -17.90 -6.73 -19.79
N ALA A 44 -17.43 -6.67 -21.04
CA ALA A 44 -17.71 -7.68 -22.06
C ALA A 44 -17.27 -9.11 -21.67
N GLN A 45 -16.34 -9.24 -20.72
CA GLN A 45 -15.87 -10.51 -20.17
C GLN A 45 -16.46 -10.82 -18.77
N GLY A 46 -17.40 -10.00 -18.28
CA GLY A 46 -17.94 -10.10 -16.92
C GLY A 46 -16.93 -9.75 -15.82
N LEU A 47 -15.92 -8.96 -16.16
CA LEU A 47 -14.85 -8.50 -15.26
C LEU A 47 -15.01 -7.01 -14.93
N GLU A 48 -14.31 -6.56 -13.90
CA GLU A 48 -14.34 -5.16 -13.46
C GLU A 48 -12.93 -4.57 -13.42
N LEU A 49 -12.79 -3.34 -13.94
CA LEU A 49 -11.60 -2.52 -13.73
C LEU A 49 -11.54 -2.08 -12.26
N ILE A 50 -10.40 -2.30 -11.61
CA ILE A 50 -10.09 -1.66 -10.33
C ILE A 50 -9.76 -0.19 -10.63
N ASN A 51 -10.58 0.72 -10.10
CA ASN A 51 -10.43 2.14 -10.38
C ASN A 51 -9.15 2.70 -9.77
N ASP A 52 -8.35 3.37 -10.60
CA ASP A 52 -7.08 3.97 -10.19
C ASP A 52 -6.88 5.33 -10.88
N PRO A 53 -7.47 6.41 -10.32
CA PRO A 53 -7.39 7.74 -10.93
C PRO A 53 -5.96 8.28 -11.00
N SER A 54 -5.10 7.90 -10.04
CA SER A 54 -3.70 8.33 -10.00
C SER A 54 -2.91 7.72 -11.16
N LEU A 55 -3.05 6.39 -11.37
CA LEU A 55 -2.42 5.72 -12.50
C LEU A 55 -3.00 6.22 -13.84
N LEU A 56 -4.31 6.47 -13.91
CA LEU A 56 -4.94 7.04 -15.10
C LEU A 56 -4.32 8.38 -15.48
N ASN A 57 -4.17 9.30 -14.53
CA ASN A 57 -3.55 10.60 -14.77
C ASN A 57 -2.10 10.46 -15.24
N GLU A 58 -1.33 9.53 -14.67
CA GLU A 58 0.04 9.25 -15.09
C GLU A 58 0.07 8.76 -16.55
N VAL A 59 -0.75 7.74 -16.88
CA VAL A 59 -0.82 7.16 -18.23
C VAL A 59 -1.29 8.17 -19.28
N VAL A 60 -2.24 9.05 -18.94
CA VAL A 60 -2.70 10.15 -19.78
C VAL A 60 -1.59 11.14 -20.14
N GLY A 61 -0.60 11.30 -19.26
CA GLY A 61 0.60 12.11 -19.50
C GLY A 61 1.65 11.41 -20.36
N LEU A 62 1.63 10.08 -20.44
CA LEU A 62 2.59 9.28 -21.21
C LEU A 62 2.14 8.99 -22.65
N ILE A 63 0.87 9.18 -22.94
CA ILE A 63 0.21 8.68 -24.15
C ILE A 63 -0.55 9.81 -24.83
N GLU A 64 -0.32 9.95 -26.14
CA GLU A 64 -1.00 10.91 -27.01
C GLU A 64 -2.07 10.25 -27.89
N TRP A 65 -1.94 8.95 -28.20
CA TRP A 65 -2.94 8.15 -28.93
C TRP A 65 -3.25 6.84 -28.20
N PRO A 66 -4.26 6.81 -27.32
CA PRO A 66 -4.51 5.65 -26.48
C PRO A 66 -5.13 4.47 -27.26
N VAL A 67 -4.49 3.32 -27.15
CA VAL A 67 -5.02 2.02 -27.59
C VAL A 67 -4.97 1.05 -26.41
N VAL A 68 -6.14 0.72 -25.85
CA VAL A 68 -6.25 -0.16 -24.68
C VAL A 68 -6.17 -1.62 -25.11
N LEU A 69 -5.30 -2.39 -24.45
CA LEU A 69 -5.08 -3.80 -24.67
C LEU A 69 -5.24 -4.58 -23.36
N LEU A 70 -6.04 -5.63 -23.35
CA LEU A 70 -6.24 -6.50 -22.18
C LEU A 70 -5.40 -7.79 -22.32
N GLY A 71 -4.68 -8.12 -21.25
CA GLY A 71 -3.91 -9.36 -21.12
C GLY A 71 -4.38 -10.20 -19.93
N LYS A 72 -4.27 -11.52 -20.03
CA LYS A 72 -4.59 -12.43 -18.94
C LYS A 72 -3.40 -12.63 -18.03
N LEU A 73 -3.63 -12.74 -16.72
CA LEU A 73 -2.59 -13.26 -15.83
C LEU A 73 -2.48 -14.77 -15.99
N LYS A 74 -1.28 -15.32 -15.81
CA LYS A 74 -1.10 -16.78 -15.77
C LYS A 74 -1.68 -17.32 -14.46
N ASP A 75 -2.26 -18.51 -14.52
CA ASP A 75 -2.93 -19.15 -13.38
C ASP A 75 -2.02 -19.29 -12.15
N GLU A 76 -0.71 -19.51 -12.37
CA GLU A 76 0.29 -19.62 -11.31
C GLU A 76 0.39 -18.37 -10.41
N PHE A 77 0.03 -17.19 -10.93
CA PHE A 77 0.08 -15.92 -10.19
C PHE A 77 -1.23 -15.60 -9.47
N LEU A 78 -2.32 -16.29 -9.76
CA LEU A 78 -3.64 -16.02 -9.15
C LEU A 78 -3.71 -16.40 -7.67
N ALA A 79 -2.67 -17.05 -7.14
CA ALA A 79 -2.51 -17.36 -5.73
C ALA A 79 -1.85 -16.22 -4.93
N LEU A 80 -1.24 -15.23 -5.60
CA LEU A 80 -0.67 -14.06 -4.96
C LEU A 80 -1.78 -13.18 -4.35
N PRO A 81 -1.50 -12.48 -3.24
CA PRO A 81 -2.38 -11.42 -2.74
C PRO A 81 -2.68 -10.38 -3.82
N ALA A 82 -3.91 -9.84 -3.81
CA ALA A 82 -4.36 -8.88 -4.80
C ALA A 82 -3.52 -7.59 -4.77
N GLU A 83 -3.05 -7.18 -3.59
CA GLU A 83 -2.20 -6.02 -3.39
C GLU A 83 -0.81 -6.22 -4.01
N VAL A 84 -0.23 -7.43 -3.90
CA VAL A 84 1.05 -7.78 -4.54
C VAL A 84 0.93 -7.70 -6.06
N LEU A 85 -0.14 -8.26 -6.63
CA LEU A 85 -0.43 -8.19 -8.06
C LEU A 85 -0.60 -6.74 -8.53
N GLN A 86 -1.42 -5.95 -7.82
CA GLN A 86 -1.68 -4.55 -8.13
C GLN A 86 -0.41 -3.72 -8.09
N THR A 87 0.37 -3.80 -7.01
CA THR A 87 1.62 -3.05 -6.85
C THR A 87 2.64 -3.42 -7.93
N SER A 88 2.84 -4.72 -8.18
CA SER A 88 3.77 -5.19 -9.22
C SER A 88 3.40 -4.69 -10.62
N MET A 89 2.11 -4.65 -10.94
CA MET A 89 1.59 -4.18 -12.23
C MET A 89 1.65 -2.66 -12.35
N ARG A 90 1.24 -1.95 -11.31
CA ARG A 90 1.18 -0.48 -11.25
C ARG A 90 2.57 0.12 -11.33
N GLU A 91 3.47 -0.26 -10.42
CA GLU A 91 4.74 0.44 -10.27
C GLU A 91 5.74 0.11 -11.39
N HIS A 92 5.79 -1.16 -11.83
CA HIS A 92 6.80 -1.57 -12.80
C HIS A 92 6.38 -1.39 -14.26
N GLN A 93 5.08 -1.44 -14.58
CA GLN A 93 4.60 -1.50 -15.95
C GLN A 93 3.44 -0.53 -16.27
N LYS A 94 2.94 0.22 -15.28
CA LYS A 94 1.79 1.12 -15.43
C LYS A 94 0.55 0.41 -15.96
N PHE A 95 0.36 -0.84 -15.52
CA PHE A 95 -0.78 -1.66 -15.90
C PHE A 95 -1.92 -1.50 -14.89
N PHE A 96 -3.14 -1.44 -15.40
CA PHE A 96 -4.34 -1.40 -14.59
C PHE A 96 -4.79 -2.82 -14.25
N SER A 97 -5.32 -3.00 -13.05
CA SER A 97 -5.78 -4.31 -12.57
C SER A 97 -7.24 -4.55 -12.91
N ILE A 98 -7.53 -5.74 -13.43
CA ILE A 98 -8.89 -6.18 -13.74
C ILE A 98 -9.21 -7.38 -12.85
N ARG A 99 -10.31 -7.28 -12.11
CA ARG A 99 -10.76 -8.29 -11.16
C ARG A 99 -12.00 -9.03 -11.63
N ASN A 100 -12.16 -10.23 -11.12
CA ASN A 100 -13.41 -10.96 -11.17
C ASN A 100 -14.29 -10.54 -9.97
N PRO A 101 -15.48 -9.95 -10.19
CA PRO A 101 -16.33 -9.50 -9.08
C PRO A 101 -16.89 -10.64 -8.22
N LYS A 102 -16.86 -11.89 -8.70
CA LYS A 102 -17.40 -13.04 -7.96
C LYS A 102 -16.55 -13.42 -6.75
N ASP A 103 -15.23 -13.28 -6.84
CA ASP A 103 -14.28 -13.68 -5.80
C ASP A 103 -13.25 -12.58 -5.47
N ASN A 104 -13.41 -11.40 -6.07
CA ASN A 104 -12.51 -10.25 -5.96
C ASN A 104 -11.05 -10.51 -6.39
N LYS A 105 -10.76 -11.59 -7.12
CA LYS A 105 -9.40 -11.87 -7.57
C LYS A 105 -9.03 -11.04 -8.78
N VAL A 106 -7.80 -10.53 -8.79
CA VAL A 106 -7.20 -9.92 -9.98
C VAL A 106 -6.81 -11.04 -10.94
N VAL A 107 -7.38 -11.02 -12.14
CA VAL A 107 -7.26 -12.10 -13.14
C VAL A 107 -6.70 -11.63 -14.48
N GLN A 108 -6.77 -10.32 -14.73
CA GLN A 108 -6.32 -9.70 -15.97
C GLN A 108 -5.65 -8.36 -15.66
N PHE A 109 -4.94 -7.85 -16.66
CA PHE A 109 -4.36 -6.52 -16.65
C PHE A 109 -4.75 -5.77 -17.93
N ALA A 110 -4.84 -4.46 -17.85
CA ALA A 110 -4.93 -3.59 -19.01
C ALA A 110 -3.67 -2.75 -19.15
N THR A 111 -3.20 -2.61 -20.37
CA THR A 111 -2.10 -1.71 -20.77
C THR A 111 -2.59 -0.79 -21.87
N VAL A 112 -2.01 0.40 -21.96
CA VAL A 112 -2.37 1.38 -22.97
C VAL A 112 -1.16 1.58 -23.88
N ALA A 113 -1.29 1.18 -25.13
CA ALA A 113 -0.31 1.46 -26.16
C ALA A 113 -0.53 2.88 -26.72
N ASN A 114 0.55 3.51 -27.18
CA ASN A 114 0.48 4.85 -27.79
C ASN A 114 0.26 4.82 -29.31
N ARG A 115 -0.37 3.74 -29.80
CA ARG A 115 -0.12 3.26 -31.16
C ARG A 115 -1.08 2.15 -31.56
N GLU A 116 -1.74 2.32 -32.70
CA GLU A 116 -2.39 1.21 -33.40
C GLU A 116 -1.36 0.34 -34.11
N THR A 117 -1.64 -0.96 -34.17
CA THR A 117 -0.78 -1.97 -34.77
C THR A 117 -1.58 -2.86 -35.72
N PRO A 118 -1.00 -3.31 -36.85
CA PRO A 118 -1.73 -4.13 -37.83
C PRO A 118 -2.24 -5.47 -37.27
N ASP A 119 -1.60 -5.99 -36.22
CA ASP A 119 -1.95 -7.23 -35.55
C ASP A 119 -2.88 -7.02 -34.34
N GLY A 120 -3.50 -5.83 -34.23
CA GLY A 120 -4.43 -5.51 -33.15
C GLY A 120 -3.81 -5.50 -31.75
N GLY A 121 -2.49 -5.33 -31.65
CA GLY A 121 -1.75 -5.25 -30.39
C GLY A 121 -1.24 -6.57 -29.85
N SER A 122 -1.40 -7.68 -30.59
CA SER A 122 -1.00 -9.02 -30.17
C SER A 122 0.49 -9.13 -29.79
N THR A 123 1.37 -8.54 -30.61
CA THR A 123 2.82 -8.51 -30.35
C THR A 123 3.15 -7.70 -29.10
N ILE A 124 2.49 -6.55 -28.89
CA ILE A 124 2.65 -5.70 -27.71
C ILE A 124 2.22 -6.47 -26.45
N LEU A 125 1.03 -7.07 -26.47
CA LEU A 125 0.52 -7.88 -25.35
C LEU A 125 1.46 -9.03 -25.01
N THR A 126 1.97 -9.74 -26.03
CA THR A 126 2.93 -10.84 -25.82
C THR A 126 4.21 -10.36 -25.15
N GLY A 127 4.76 -9.22 -25.57
CA GLY A 127 5.92 -8.61 -24.94
C GLY A 127 5.67 -8.20 -23.48
N ASN A 128 4.59 -7.45 -23.25
CA ASN A 128 4.17 -7.01 -21.93
C ASN A 128 3.90 -8.18 -20.98
N GLN A 129 3.30 -9.25 -21.49
CA GLN A 129 3.03 -10.45 -20.70
C GLN A 129 4.32 -11.18 -20.29
N LYS A 130 5.35 -11.21 -21.15
CA LYS A 130 6.65 -11.79 -20.78
C LYS A 130 7.31 -10.99 -19.66
N VAL A 131 7.32 -9.66 -19.76
CA VAL A 131 7.90 -8.78 -18.75
C VAL A 131 7.15 -8.89 -17.43
N LEU A 132 5.81 -8.84 -17.47
CA LEU A 132 5.00 -8.99 -16.28
C LEU A 132 5.17 -10.36 -15.63
N SER A 133 5.24 -11.44 -16.43
CA SER A 133 5.45 -12.79 -15.89
C SER A 133 6.76 -12.89 -15.12
N ALA A 134 7.85 -12.31 -15.64
CA ALA A 134 9.13 -12.33 -14.93
C ALA A 134 9.05 -11.63 -13.57
N ARG A 135 8.41 -10.46 -13.51
CA ARG A 135 8.22 -9.70 -12.26
C ARG A 135 7.32 -10.42 -11.25
N LEU A 136 6.24 -11.02 -11.73
CA LEU A 136 5.33 -11.78 -10.86
C LEU A 136 5.95 -13.11 -10.39
N SER A 137 6.88 -13.69 -11.16
CA SER A 137 7.67 -14.84 -10.71
C SER A 137 8.54 -14.49 -9.50
N ASP A 138 9.18 -13.32 -9.50
CA ASP A 138 9.97 -12.85 -8.36
C ASP A 138 9.09 -12.64 -7.12
N ALA A 139 7.97 -11.92 -7.28
CA ALA A 139 7.00 -11.71 -6.20
C ALA A 139 6.45 -13.04 -5.65
N LYS A 140 6.15 -14.00 -6.54
CA LYS A 140 5.72 -15.35 -6.15
C LYS A 140 6.79 -16.10 -5.37
N PHE A 141 8.04 -15.99 -5.77
CA PHE A 141 9.15 -16.60 -5.05
C PHE A 141 9.25 -16.06 -3.62
N PHE A 142 9.20 -14.73 -3.43
CA PHE A 142 9.23 -14.12 -2.09
C PHE A 142 8.03 -14.56 -1.24
N TRP A 143 6.83 -14.54 -1.83
CA TRP A 143 5.61 -14.99 -1.15
C TRP A 143 5.70 -16.44 -0.69
N ASP A 144 6.10 -17.36 -1.58
CA ASP A 144 6.19 -18.78 -1.26
C ASP A 144 7.28 -19.04 -0.20
N ASN A 145 8.39 -18.29 -0.25
CA ASN A 145 9.46 -18.41 0.73
C ASN A 145 9.03 -17.88 2.11
N ASP A 146 8.39 -16.72 2.16
CA ASP A 146 7.84 -16.15 3.39
C ASP A 146 6.82 -17.11 4.04
N LEU A 147 5.92 -17.70 3.23
CA LEU A 147 4.97 -18.72 3.71
C LEU A 147 5.67 -19.98 4.25
N ARG A 148 6.77 -20.41 3.62
CA ARG A 148 7.58 -21.53 4.08
C ARG A 148 8.26 -21.21 5.43
N THR A 149 8.80 -20.01 5.58
CA THR A 149 9.36 -19.54 6.86
C THR A 149 8.29 -19.53 7.95
N ILE A 150 7.11 -18.95 7.70
CA ILE A 150 6.00 -18.95 8.68
C ILE A 150 5.60 -20.37 9.08
N LYS A 151 5.52 -21.29 8.12
CA LYS A 151 5.14 -22.68 8.38
C LYS A 151 6.18 -23.43 9.22
N THR A 152 7.46 -23.11 9.07
CA THR A 152 8.57 -23.86 9.69
C THR A 152 8.98 -23.26 11.03
N ASP A 153 9.09 -21.93 11.07
CA ASP A 153 9.70 -21.18 12.18
C ASP A 153 8.71 -20.23 12.88
N GLY A 154 7.51 -20.04 12.32
CA GLY A 154 6.56 -19.04 12.80
C GLY A 154 6.95 -17.60 12.45
N LEU A 155 6.28 -16.63 13.08
CA LEU A 155 6.62 -15.21 12.94
C LEU A 155 7.78 -14.77 13.84
N ASP A 156 8.10 -15.56 14.87
CA ASP A 156 9.10 -15.21 15.88
C ASP A 156 10.50 -15.03 15.28
N ILE A 157 10.84 -15.82 14.25
CA ILE A 157 12.11 -15.67 13.53
C ILE A 157 12.27 -14.28 12.89
N TRP A 158 11.18 -13.67 12.43
CA TRP A 158 11.20 -12.32 11.88
C TRP A 158 11.34 -11.28 12.99
N LEU A 159 10.68 -11.48 14.12
CA LEU A 159 10.85 -10.59 15.29
C LEU A 159 12.29 -10.65 15.84
N GLU A 160 12.92 -11.82 15.86
CA GLU A 160 14.33 -11.95 16.22
C GLU A 160 15.25 -11.20 15.25
N LYS A 161 14.96 -11.21 13.95
CA LYS A 161 15.71 -10.41 12.95
C LYS A 161 15.59 -8.90 13.23
N LEU A 162 14.46 -8.41 13.74
CA LEU A 162 14.28 -6.99 14.08
C LEU A 162 15.25 -6.47 15.14
N LYS A 163 15.88 -7.34 15.95
CA LYS A 163 16.93 -6.94 16.91
C LYS A 163 18.15 -6.34 16.21
N LYS A 164 18.38 -6.72 14.94
CA LYS A 164 19.50 -6.22 14.12
C LYS A 164 19.10 -5.04 13.23
N VAL A 165 17.81 -4.71 13.16
CA VAL A 165 17.30 -3.61 12.34
C VAL A 165 17.28 -2.35 13.19
N THR A 166 18.18 -1.41 12.94
CA THR A 166 18.21 -0.13 13.65
C THR A 166 16.92 0.64 13.39
N PHE A 167 16.18 0.97 14.45
CA PHE A 167 15.07 1.92 14.36
C PHE A 167 15.61 3.35 14.35
N HIS A 168 16.47 3.66 15.31
CA HIS A 168 17.17 4.93 15.38
C HIS A 168 18.40 4.79 16.29
N ASN A 169 19.52 5.44 15.96
CA ASN A 169 20.78 5.28 16.71
C ASN A 169 20.65 5.58 18.22
N LYS A 170 19.74 6.47 18.61
CA LYS A 170 19.46 6.82 20.02
C LYS A 170 18.28 6.06 20.65
N LEU A 171 17.50 5.31 19.87
CA LEU A 171 16.29 4.61 20.32
C LEU A 171 16.37 3.08 20.17
N GLY A 172 17.49 2.58 19.64
CA GLY A 172 17.78 1.17 19.49
C GLY A 172 17.22 0.58 18.20
N SER A 173 16.90 -0.71 18.29
CA SER A 173 16.40 -1.58 17.23
C SER A 173 14.87 -1.49 17.06
N GLN A 174 14.38 -2.03 15.94
CA GLN A 174 12.94 -2.22 15.71
C GLN A 174 12.33 -3.19 16.72
N PHE A 175 13.08 -4.19 17.17
CA PHE A 175 12.59 -5.09 18.22
C PHE A 175 12.35 -4.34 19.54
N GLU A 176 13.30 -3.53 19.99
CA GLU A 176 13.14 -2.71 21.21
C GLU A 176 11.97 -1.73 21.07
N ARG A 177 11.72 -1.22 19.85
CA ARG A 177 10.51 -0.42 19.57
C ARG A 177 9.24 -1.25 19.74
N VAL A 178 9.18 -2.44 19.16
CA VAL A 178 8.03 -3.36 19.30
C VAL A 178 7.79 -3.67 20.79
N GLU A 179 8.83 -3.93 21.59
CA GLU A 179 8.69 -4.15 23.03
C GLU A 179 8.07 -2.95 23.75
N ARG A 180 8.45 -1.71 23.41
CA ARG A 180 7.81 -0.52 23.97
C ARG A 180 6.34 -0.42 23.58
N ILE A 181 6.01 -0.71 22.31
CA ILE A 181 4.63 -0.71 21.80
C ILE A 181 3.78 -1.77 22.51
N ILE A 182 4.30 -2.98 22.76
CA ILE A 182 3.60 -4.03 23.52
C ILE A 182 3.25 -3.54 24.92
N ASN A 183 4.22 -2.94 25.63
CA ASN A 183 4.02 -2.44 26.99
C ASN A 183 2.98 -1.31 27.02
N LEU A 184 3.05 -0.37 26.08
CA LEU A 184 2.07 0.72 25.94
C LEU A 184 0.68 0.17 25.61
N SER A 185 0.59 -0.79 24.68
CA SER A 185 -0.67 -1.40 24.25
C SER A 185 -1.37 -2.10 25.42
N GLU A 186 -0.63 -2.83 26.26
CA GLU A 186 -1.20 -3.47 27.46
C GLU A 186 -1.81 -2.44 28.42
N ILE A 187 -1.12 -1.32 28.66
CA ILE A 187 -1.58 -0.29 29.60
C ILE A 187 -2.78 0.46 29.03
N ILE A 188 -2.73 0.82 27.75
CA ILE A 188 -3.81 1.54 27.06
C ILE A 188 -5.06 0.65 27.00
N ALA A 189 -4.92 -0.62 26.64
CA ALA A 189 -6.04 -1.57 26.59
C ALA A 189 -6.81 -1.63 27.92
N LYS A 190 -6.10 -1.71 29.05
CA LYS A 190 -6.71 -1.69 30.40
C LYS A 190 -7.51 -0.42 30.65
N LYS A 191 -7.01 0.74 30.20
CA LYS A 191 -7.69 2.03 30.42
C LYS A 191 -8.93 2.21 29.53
N ILE A 192 -8.91 1.66 28.32
CA ILE A 192 -10.02 1.81 27.37
C ILE A 192 -10.99 0.61 27.38
N GLY A 193 -10.77 -0.39 28.24
CA GLY A 193 -11.67 -1.54 28.40
C GLY A 193 -11.50 -2.63 27.33
N CYS A 194 -10.33 -2.71 26.67
CA CYS A 194 -10.00 -3.78 25.74
C CYS A 194 -9.24 -4.93 26.44
N ASP A 195 -9.30 -6.14 25.86
CA ASP A 195 -8.51 -7.26 26.35
C ASP A 195 -7.00 -6.95 26.24
N PRO A 196 -6.28 -6.81 27.38
CA PRO A 196 -4.87 -6.47 27.35
C PRO A 196 -3.99 -7.56 26.73
N LYS A 197 -4.41 -8.83 26.81
CA LYS A 197 -3.67 -9.94 26.20
C LYS A 197 -3.74 -9.86 24.68
N LEU A 198 -4.94 -9.67 24.13
CA LEU A 198 -5.11 -9.50 22.68
C LEU A 198 -4.38 -8.27 22.14
N ALA A 199 -4.36 -7.17 22.90
CA ALA A 199 -3.59 -5.99 22.54
C ALA A 199 -2.07 -6.24 22.50
N LYS A 200 -1.55 -7.06 23.44
CA LYS A 200 -0.13 -7.47 23.42
C LYS A 200 0.18 -8.36 22.24
N ASP A 201 -0.64 -9.37 21.98
CA ASP A 201 -0.44 -10.30 20.88
C ASP A 201 -0.45 -9.55 19.53
N ALA A 202 -1.38 -8.60 19.36
CA ALA A 202 -1.44 -7.75 18.18
C ALA A 202 -0.23 -6.81 18.05
N ALA A 203 0.19 -6.16 19.14
CA ALA A 203 1.38 -5.32 19.15
C ALA A 203 2.65 -6.12 18.85
N TYR A 204 2.77 -7.34 19.36
CA TYR A 204 3.93 -8.21 19.19
C TYR A 204 4.19 -8.54 17.72
N ILE A 205 3.14 -8.88 16.96
CA ILE A 205 3.27 -9.23 15.55
C ILE A 205 3.14 -8.04 14.59
N SER A 206 2.73 -6.87 15.09
CA SER A 206 2.33 -5.71 14.26
C SER A 206 3.35 -5.28 13.20
N LYS A 207 4.64 -5.49 13.48
CA LYS A 207 5.76 -5.11 12.59
C LYS A 207 6.63 -6.30 12.18
N ALA A 208 6.16 -7.54 12.37
CA ALA A 208 6.94 -8.73 12.06
C ALA A 208 7.29 -8.83 10.56
N ASP A 209 6.37 -8.39 9.70
CA ASP A 209 6.54 -8.43 8.25
C ASP A 209 7.65 -7.52 7.72
N LEU A 210 8.14 -6.55 8.50
CA LEU A 210 9.30 -5.74 8.13
C LEU A 210 10.58 -6.56 7.86
N SER A 211 10.63 -7.82 8.34
CA SER A 211 11.73 -8.76 8.06
C SER A 211 11.39 -9.84 7.02
N SER A 212 10.24 -9.74 6.37
CA SER A 212 9.84 -10.62 5.26
C SER A 212 10.54 -10.22 3.97
N GLU A 213 10.74 -11.18 3.06
CA GLU A 213 11.32 -10.89 1.75
C GLU A 213 10.37 -10.06 0.88
N MET A 214 9.06 -10.29 1.00
CA MET A 214 8.08 -9.49 0.28
C MET A 214 8.15 -8.00 0.65
N VAL A 215 8.24 -7.66 1.93
CA VAL A 215 8.31 -6.25 2.36
C VAL A 215 9.69 -5.64 2.09
N TYR A 216 10.74 -6.46 2.05
CA TYR A 216 12.04 -5.98 1.59
C TYR A 216 11.99 -5.51 0.12
N GLU A 217 11.34 -6.30 -0.76
CA GLU A 217 11.19 -5.93 -2.17
C GLU A 217 10.10 -4.86 -2.40
N PHE A 218 9.00 -4.93 -1.65
CA PHE A 218 7.85 -4.02 -1.76
C PHE A 218 7.53 -3.34 -0.41
N PRO A 219 8.31 -2.33 0.01
CA PRO A 219 8.14 -1.67 1.31
C PRO A 219 6.77 -1.03 1.53
N GLU A 220 6.08 -0.63 0.46
CA GLU A 220 4.72 -0.11 0.47
C GLU A 220 3.66 -1.13 0.91
N LEU A 221 3.98 -2.43 0.89
CA LEU A 221 3.09 -3.50 1.33
C LEU A 221 3.24 -3.86 2.82
N GLN A 222 4.07 -3.13 3.57
CA GLN A 222 4.17 -3.30 5.02
C GLN A 222 2.81 -3.15 5.71
N GLY A 223 2.59 -3.91 6.77
CA GLY A 223 1.31 -4.04 7.48
C GLY A 223 0.25 -4.85 6.71
N ILE A 224 0.10 -4.62 5.41
CA ILE A 224 -0.78 -5.43 4.53
C ILE A 224 -0.26 -6.86 4.51
N MET A 225 1.02 -7.06 4.21
CA MET A 225 1.63 -8.39 4.23
C MET A 225 1.62 -8.99 5.63
N GLY A 226 1.88 -8.19 6.67
CA GLY A 226 1.73 -8.61 8.06
C GLY A 226 0.35 -9.18 8.38
N THR A 227 -0.72 -8.64 7.79
CA THR A 227 -2.08 -9.18 7.95
C THR A 227 -2.22 -10.56 7.32
N TYR A 228 -1.72 -10.75 6.09
CA TYR A 228 -1.74 -12.05 5.43
C TYR A 228 -0.92 -13.10 6.19
N TYR A 229 0.27 -12.72 6.63
CA TYR A 229 1.18 -13.60 7.35
C TYR A 229 0.65 -13.99 8.74
N ALA A 230 0.08 -13.05 9.49
CA ALA A 230 -0.60 -13.32 10.74
C ALA A 230 -1.75 -14.33 10.57
N LYS A 231 -2.59 -14.15 9.54
CA LYS A 231 -3.66 -15.10 9.21
C LYS A 231 -3.10 -16.49 8.89
N LYS A 232 -2.00 -16.57 8.15
CA LYS A 232 -1.33 -17.85 7.80
C LYS A 232 -0.68 -18.52 9.01
N ALA A 233 -0.21 -17.74 9.97
CA ALA A 233 0.30 -18.22 11.26
C ALA A 233 -0.81 -18.62 12.24
N GLY A 234 -2.08 -18.46 11.88
CA GLY A 234 -3.22 -18.91 12.69
C GLY A 234 -3.74 -17.88 13.70
N TYR A 235 -3.31 -16.61 13.61
CA TYR A 235 -3.84 -15.54 14.46
C TYR A 235 -5.29 -15.20 14.08
N ALA A 236 -6.08 -14.79 15.07
CA ALA A 236 -7.44 -14.31 14.86
C ALA A 236 -7.47 -13.09 13.94
N ALA A 237 -8.60 -12.87 13.25
CA ALA A 237 -8.75 -11.76 12.31
C ALA A 237 -8.50 -10.39 12.98
N SER A 238 -9.03 -10.18 14.18
CA SER A 238 -8.86 -8.93 14.94
C SER A 238 -7.40 -8.60 15.30
N VAL A 239 -6.57 -9.62 15.49
CA VAL A 239 -5.12 -9.48 15.75
C VAL A 239 -4.38 -9.27 14.43
N SER A 240 -4.74 -10.04 13.40
CA SER A 240 -4.10 -9.99 12.09
C SER A 240 -4.30 -8.64 11.40
N GLU A 241 -5.52 -8.09 11.43
CA GLU A 241 -5.85 -6.81 10.79
C GLU A 241 -5.13 -5.63 11.46
N THR A 242 -4.78 -5.75 12.74
CA THR A 242 -3.97 -4.75 13.46
C THR A 242 -2.61 -4.53 12.80
N CYS A 243 -2.01 -5.54 12.15
CA CYS A 243 -0.75 -5.39 11.42
C CYS A 243 -0.84 -4.28 10.37
N LYS A 244 -1.95 -4.18 9.63
CA LYS A 244 -2.19 -3.10 8.68
C LYS A 244 -2.68 -1.84 9.41
N ASP A 245 -3.71 -1.99 10.23
CA ASP A 245 -4.46 -0.85 10.75
C ASP A 245 -3.65 0.02 11.72
N HIS A 246 -2.66 -0.53 12.42
CA HIS A 246 -1.92 0.25 13.42
C HIS A 246 -1.13 1.43 12.82
N TYR A 247 -0.85 1.40 11.51
CA TYR A 247 -0.24 2.53 10.82
C TYR A 247 -1.20 3.73 10.71
N ALA A 248 -2.50 3.47 10.63
CA ALA A 248 -3.51 4.48 10.37
C ALA A 248 -3.78 5.38 11.60
N PRO A 249 -4.22 6.63 11.38
CA PRO A 249 -4.18 7.34 10.10
C PRO A 249 -2.75 7.79 9.77
N LEU A 250 -2.40 7.73 8.48
CA LEU A 250 -1.15 8.26 7.91
C LEU A 250 -1.28 9.74 7.50
N GLY A 251 -2.51 10.20 7.24
CA GLY A 251 -2.79 11.56 6.79
C GLY A 251 -4.17 12.09 7.21
N PRO A 252 -4.49 13.35 6.84
CA PRO A 252 -5.74 14.00 7.24
C PRO A 252 -7.00 13.33 6.69
N SER A 253 -6.92 12.78 5.46
CA SER A 253 -8.04 12.12 4.78
C SER A 253 -8.07 10.61 4.99
N ASP A 254 -7.13 10.06 5.76
CA ASP A 254 -7.03 8.63 6.02
C ASP A 254 -8.03 8.21 7.12
N GLU A 255 -8.47 6.97 7.11
CA GLU A 255 -9.40 6.47 8.13
C GLU A 255 -8.67 6.23 9.45
N VAL A 256 -9.37 6.37 10.58
CA VAL A 256 -8.86 5.90 11.87
C VAL A 256 -9.16 4.41 12.03
N PRO A 257 -8.35 3.64 12.77
CA PRO A 257 -8.67 2.25 13.08
C PRO A 257 -10.01 2.16 13.81
N GLY A 258 -10.90 1.29 13.31
CA GLY A 258 -12.23 1.09 13.90
C GLY A 258 -12.32 -0.10 14.88
N SER A 259 -11.39 -1.06 14.80
CA SER A 259 -11.32 -2.17 15.76
C SER A 259 -10.66 -1.71 17.05
N PRO A 260 -11.23 -1.99 18.24
CA PRO A 260 -10.67 -1.56 19.51
C PRO A 260 -9.20 -1.99 19.72
N ILE A 261 -8.81 -3.18 19.25
CA ILE A 261 -7.43 -3.67 19.34
C ILE A 261 -6.51 -2.85 18.42
N SER A 262 -6.92 -2.62 17.17
CA SER A 262 -6.17 -1.80 16.22
C SER A 262 -5.99 -0.37 16.75
N THR A 263 -7.04 0.21 17.34
CA THR A 263 -7.03 1.53 17.98
C THR A 263 -5.99 1.61 19.10
N VAL A 264 -5.91 0.59 19.97
CA VAL A 264 -4.90 0.52 21.04
C VAL A 264 -3.49 0.54 20.48
N VAL A 265 -3.19 -0.34 19.51
CA VAL A 265 -1.83 -0.50 19.00
C VAL A 265 -1.41 0.72 18.16
N ALA A 266 -2.33 1.29 17.38
CA ALA A 266 -2.10 2.54 16.64
C ALA A 266 -1.77 3.69 17.58
N LEU A 267 -2.53 3.82 18.68
CA LEU A 267 -2.30 4.82 19.70
C LEU A 267 -0.93 4.61 20.36
N ALA A 268 -0.61 3.37 20.76
CA ALA A 268 0.66 2.99 21.35
C ALA A 268 1.86 3.32 20.43
N ASP A 269 1.80 3.01 19.13
CA ASP A 269 2.88 3.28 18.17
C ASP A 269 3.12 4.78 17.98
N LYS A 270 2.05 5.57 17.90
CA LYS A 270 2.15 7.04 17.78
C LYS A 270 2.67 7.67 19.07
N ILE A 271 2.25 7.19 20.24
CA ILE A 271 2.78 7.65 21.53
C ILE A 271 4.27 7.33 21.64
N ASP A 272 4.69 6.08 21.35
CA ASP A 272 6.10 5.69 21.40
C ASP A 272 6.95 6.62 20.54
N THR A 273 6.51 6.85 19.29
CA THR A 273 7.20 7.73 18.36
C THR A 273 7.30 9.16 18.92
N LEU A 274 6.19 9.75 19.36
CA LEU A 274 6.18 11.13 19.85
C LEU A 274 7.03 11.30 21.10
N THR A 275 6.88 10.43 22.11
CA THR A 275 7.61 10.61 23.38
C THR A 275 9.11 10.38 23.20
N ASN A 276 9.49 9.35 22.44
CA ASN A 276 10.91 9.03 22.27
C ASN A 276 11.66 10.06 21.42
N PHE A 277 11.06 10.56 20.33
CA PHE A 277 11.72 11.58 19.51
C PHE A 277 11.87 12.91 20.25
N TRP A 278 10.90 13.30 21.09
CA TRP A 278 11.07 14.46 21.97
C TRP A 278 12.18 14.25 22.99
N ALA A 279 12.28 13.04 23.57
CA ALA A 279 13.25 12.71 24.59
C ALA A 279 14.70 12.62 24.08
N ILE A 280 14.92 12.48 22.77
CA ILE A 280 16.25 12.53 22.14
C ILE A 280 16.53 13.86 21.44
N GLU A 281 15.66 14.85 21.65
CA GLU A 281 15.69 16.21 21.11
C GLU A 281 15.56 16.32 19.59
N GLU A 282 15.01 15.30 18.93
CA GLU A 282 14.74 15.30 17.48
C GLU A 282 13.31 15.77 17.20
N LYS A 283 13.04 17.01 17.61
CA LYS A 283 11.74 17.66 17.53
C LYS A 283 11.52 18.24 16.12
N PRO A 284 10.27 18.31 15.62
CA PRO A 284 10.01 18.98 14.36
C PRO A 284 10.28 20.49 14.51
N THR A 285 10.77 21.11 13.45
CA THR A 285 10.91 22.57 13.34
C THR A 285 9.79 23.15 12.49
N GLY A 286 9.70 24.49 12.46
CA GLY A 286 8.73 25.19 11.61
C GLY A 286 8.86 24.81 10.13
N SER A 287 10.07 24.56 9.64
CA SER A 287 10.34 24.24 8.23
C SER A 287 10.54 22.75 7.94
N LYS A 288 10.80 21.91 8.95
CA LYS A 288 11.13 20.48 8.73
C LYS A 288 10.47 19.56 9.76
N ASP A 289 10.00 18.42 9.29
CA ASP A 289 9.50 17.32 10.11
C ASP A 289 9.91 15.98 9.46
N PRO A 290 11.20 15.61 9.58
CA PRO A 290 11.76 14.46 8.86
C PRO A 290 11.17 13.12 9.33
N PHE A 291 10.67 13.05 10.56
CA PHE A 291 10.10 11.84 11.17
C PHE A 291 8.56 11.86 11.23
N ALA A 292 7.93 12.81 10.53
CA ALA A 292 6.48 12.95 10.45
C ALA A 292 5.78 13.10 11.82
N LEU A 293 6.46 13.69 12.81
CA LEU A 293 5.98 13.82 14.18
C LEU A 293 4.70 14.66 14.27
N ARG A 294 4.56 15.71 13.45
CA ARG A 294 3.32 16.50 13.40
C ARG A 294 2.16 15.66 12.88
N ARG A 295 2.40 14.84 11.84
CA ARG A 295 1.38 13.91 11.31
C ARG A 295 1.00 12.86 12.35
N SER A 296 1.98 12.29 13.06
CA SER A 296 1.73 11.34 14.15
C SER A 296 0.91 11.95 15.30
N ALA A 297 1.19 13.20 15.68
CA ALA A 297 0.43 13.90 16.72
C ALA A 297 -1.03 14.14 16.28
N LEU A 298 -1.25 14.60 15.05
CA LEU A 298 -2.60 14.75 14.50
C LEU A 298 -3.33 13.41 14.42
N GLY A 299 -2.65 12.35 13.98
CA GLY A 299 -3.22 11.01 13.92
C GLY A 299 -3.62 10.48 15.30
N MET A 300 -2.77 10.69 16.32
CA MET A 300 -3.10 10.34 17.72
C MET A 300 -4.35 11.07 18.20
N ILE A 301 -4.46 12.39 17.95
CA ILE A 301 -5.63 13.19 18.33
C ILE A 301 -6.89 12.67 17.65
N ARG A 302 -6.82 12.39 16.34
CA ARG A 302 -7.94 11.83 15.57
C ARG A 302 -8.39 10.48 16.12
N ILE A 303 -7.45 9.57 16.41
CA ILE A 303 -7.77 8.28 17.03
C ILE A 303 -8.55 8.47 18.33
N ILE A 304 -8.12 9.39 19.21
CA ILE A 304 -8.78 9.64 20.50
C ILE A 304 -10.19 10.22 20.29
N ILE A 305 -10.35 11.21 19.42
CA ILE A 305 -11.62 11.91 19.21
C ILE A 305 -12.63 11.01 18.47
N GLU A 306 -12.23 10.41 17.35
CA GLU A 306 -13.13 9.66 16.47
C GLU A 306 -13.55 8.31 17.07
N ASN A 307 -12.74 7.72 17.95
CA ASN A 307 -13.10 6.52 18.72
C ASN A 307 -13.67 6.82 20.12
N ASP A 308 -13.99 8.08 20.42
CA ASP A 308 -14.57 8.53 21.68
C ASP A 308 -13.78 8.12 22.95
N ILE A 309 -12.45 8.03 22.85
CA ILE A 309 -11.60 7.53 23.93
C ILE A 309 -11.55 8.54 25.08
N ARG A 310 -12.00 8.13 26.27
CA ARG A 310 -11.98 8.95 27.49
C ARG A 310 -10.73 8.67 28.32
N ILE A 311 -9.66 9.43 28.05
CA ILE A 311 -8.38 9.27 28.73
C ILE A 311 -7.65 10.62 28.81
N SER A 312 -6.91 10.84 29.90
CA SER A 312 -6.08 12.02 30.05
C SER A 312 -4.87 11.96 29.11
N LEU A 313 -4.71 12.98 28.28
CA LEU A 313 -3.57 13.07 27.36
C LEU A 313 -2.24 13.16 28.12
N SER A 314 -2.21 13.87 29.25
CA SER A 314 -1.01 13.95 30.08
C SER A 314 -0.64 12.60 30.68
N GLU A 315 -1.62 11.79 31.08
CA GLU A 315 -1.38 10.42 31.54
C GLU A 315 -0.83 9.54 30.42
N ILE A 316 -1.43 9.59 29.23
CA ILE A 316 -0.99 8.84 28.06
C ILE A 316 0.48 9.16 27.72
N LEU A 317 0.81 10.45 27.60
CA LEU A 317 2.15 10.86 27.21
C LEU A 317 3.18 10.52 28.29
N ALA A 318 2.77 10.50 29.56
CA ALA A 318 3.63 10.04 30.64
C ALA A 318 3.96 8.53 30.54
N LEU A 319 3.10 7.70 29.92
CA LEU A 319 3.38 6.27 29.74
C LEU A 319 4.61 6.03 28.87
N GLY A 320 4.77 6.81 27.80
CA GLY A 320 5.92 6.69 26.88
C GLY A 320 7.26 7.13 27.48
N ASN A 321 7.23 7.87 28.60
CA ASN A 321 8.43 8.41 29.27
C ASN A 321 8.90 7.60 30.48
N LYS A 322 8.10 6.64 30.99
CA LYS A 322 8.33 5.97 32.28
C LYS A 322 9.56 5.05 32.37
N LYS A 323 10.35 4.86 31.31
CA LYS A 323 11.56 4.01 31.30
C LYS A 323 12.89 4.79 31.20
N ARG A 324 12.92 6.09 31.48
CA ARG A 324 14.16 6.92 31.42
C ARG A 324 14.52 7.65 32.72
N ILE A 325 14.22 7.04 33.87
CA ILE A 325 14.87 7.36 35.16
C ILE A 325 15.50 6.09 35.70
#